data_AF-A0A3N5F4P0-F1
#
_entry.id   AF-A0A3N5F4P0-F1
#
_cell.length_a   1.000
_cell.length_b   1.000
_cell.length_c   1.000
_cell.angle_alpha   90.00
_cell.angle_beta   90.00
_cell.angle_gamma   90.00
#
_symmetry.space_group_name_H-M   'P 1'
#
loop_
_entity.id
_entity.type
_entity.pdbx_description
1 polymer ?
#
loop_
_entity_poly.entity_id
_entity_poly.type
_entity_poly.pdbx_seq_one_letter_code
_entity_poly.pdbx_strand_id
1 'polypeptide(L)'
;MDLRSRLRNLLLILLLGLIAGCAQLPKHAQPHFYAPQDEALVSRKGFGYRQLLVADFKAASLPPDYRQYDHSIGAQSCISIRPSRDLKIHIGQAYYQNMLFYSGTLSHLKFEAIFVPECSWWNPALDRRKTEYVLQHEQIHFALAELAARKLTSKAAYEMQSYIAFGNSYSEVEKEIVEKLKNMGQETMEASLQEHTRFDEDTSLFHDPQAQRKWLKNIEIRLAEGNDNS
;
A
#
# COMPACT_ATOMS: atom_id res chain seq x y z
N MET A 1 -7.14 -50.08 -27.19
CA MET A 1 -6.25 -49.21 -26.39
C MET A 1 -6.15 -49.82 -24.99
N ASP A 2 -4.93 -50.19 -24.60
CA ASP A 2 -4.62 -51.01 -23.42
C ASP A 2 -4.90 -50.28 -22.09
N LEU A 3 -5.49 -50.97 -21.12
CA LEU A 3 -5.83 -50.44 -19.78
C LEU A 3 -4.58 -49.90 -19.06
N ARG A 4 -3.42 -50.51 -19.33
CA ARG A 4 -2.10 -50.05 -18.86
C ARG A 4 -1.71 -48.68 -19.40
N SER A 5 -2.06 -48.37 -20.65
CA SER A 5 -1.80 -47.06 -21.26
C SER A 5 -2.66 -45.96 -20.66
N ARG A 6 -3.90 -46.28 -20.24
CA ARG A 6 -4.79 -45.31 -19.59
C ARG A 6 -4.34 -44.99 -18.17
N LEU A 7 -3.91 -46.01 -17.40
CA LEU A 7 -3.37 -45.80 -16.06
C LEU A 7 -2.08 -44.97 -16.07
N ARG A 8 -1.19 -45.22 -17.04
CA ARG A 8 0.08 -44.48 -17.17
C ARG A 8 -0.15 -43.00 -17.52
N ASN A 9 -1.12 -42.71 -18.38
CA ASN A 9 -1.46 -41.33 -18.74
C ASN A 9 -2.17 -40.58 -17.59
N LEU A 10 -3.02 -41.27 -16.82
CA LEU A 10 -3.65 -40.70 -15.62
C LEU A 10 -2.61 -40.38 -14.53
N LEU A 11 -1.64 -41.27 -14.33
CA LEU A 11 -0.55 -41.05 -13.38
C LEU A 11 0.34 -39.87 -13.79
N LEU A 12 0.59 -39.69 -15.09
CA LEU A 12 1.35 -38.56 -15.64
C LEU A 12 0.62 -37.22 -15.47
N ILE A 13 -0.70 -37.18 -15.66
CA ILE A 13 -1.52 -35.97 -15.44
C ILE A 13 -1.59 -35.63 -13.94
N LEU A 14 -1.70 -36.63 -13.07
CA LEU A 14 -1.67 -36.43 -11.61
C LEU A 14 -0.29 -35.97 -11.11
N LEU A 15 0.79 -36.51 -11.69
CA LEU A 15 2.16 -36.04 -11.40
C LEU A 15 2.41 -34.62 -11.91
N LEU A 16 1.91 -34.24 -13.09
CA LEU A 16 1.98 -32.86 -13.60
C LEU A 16 1.15 -31.87 -12.76
N GLY A 17 0.01 -32.31 -12.21
CA GLY A 17 -0.81 -31.50 -11.31
C GLY A 17 -0.15 -31.22 -9.94
N LEU A 18 0.77 -32.08 -9.48
CA LEU A 18 1.48 -31.91 -8.21
C LEU A 18 2.72 -31.00 -8.31
N ILE A 19 3.21 -30.70 -9.52
CA ILE A 19 4.33 -29.77 -9.75
C ILE A 19 3.85 -28.34 -10.03
N ALA A 20 2.54 -28.11 -10.15
CA ALA A 20 1.94 -26.79 -10.04
C ALA A 20 1.91 -26.32 -8.57
N GLY A 21 2.98 -26.59 -7.82
CA GLY A 21 3.20 -26.03 -6.49
C GLY A 21 3.17 -24.52 -6.61
N CYS A 22 2.35 -23.89 -5.77
CA CYS A 22 2.18 -22.45 -5.68
C CYS A 22 3.54 -21.75 -5.74
N ALA A 23 3.88 -21.16 -6.89
CA ALA A 23 5.10 -20.39 -7.03
C ALA A 23 4.91 -19.14 -6.17
N GLN A 24 5.47 -19.16 -4.96
CA GLN A 24 5.48 -18.04 -4.05
C GLN A 24 6.78 -17.26 -4.23
N LEU A 25 6.69 -15.94 -4.10
CA LEU A 25 7.87 -15.09 -4.16
C LEU A 25 8.85 -15.41 -3.03
N PRO A 26 10.16 -15.38 -3.30
CA PRO A 26 11.14 -15.43 -2.22
C PRO A 26 10.94 -14.20 -1.31
N LYS A 27 11.23 -14.34 -0.01
CA LYS A 27 10.95 -13.32 1.01
C LYS A 27 11.43 -11.91 0.66
N HIS A 28 12.54 -11.78 -0.08
CA HIS A 28 13.11 -10.49 -0.50
C HIS A 28 12.38 -9.82 -1.66
N ALA A 29 11.56 -10.55 -2.40
CA ALA A 29 10.76 -10.05 -3.51
C ALA A 29 9.29 -9.83 -3.12
N GLN A 30 8.91 -10.11 -1.87
CA GLN A 30 7.60 -9.76 -1.34
C GLN A 30 7.53 -8.24 -1.09
N PRO A 31 6.35 -7.62 -1.21
CA PRO A 31 6.19 -6.20 -0.93
C PRO A 31 6.39 -5.94 0.57
N HIS A 32 7.26 -4.98 0.90
CA HIS A 32 7.49 -4.52 2.27
C HIS A 32 7.20 -3.03 2.35
N PHE A 33 6.16 -2.65 3.10
CA PHE A 33 5.87 -1.24 3.37
C PHE A 33 6.54 -0.81 4.67
N TYR A 34 7.63 -0.06 4.54
CA TYR A 34 8.23 0.63 5.67
C TYR A 34 7.41 1.87 5.99
N ALA A 35 6.66 1.85 7.09
CA ALA A 35 6.15 3.07 7.69
C ALA A 35 7.32 3.74 8.44
N PRO A 36 7.81 4.93 8.03
CA PRO A 36 8.77 5.67 8.82
C PRO A 36 8.14 5.97 10.19
N GLN A 37 8.93 5.90 11.26
CA GLN A 37 8.46 6.10 12.63
C GLN A 37 8.06 7.55 12.96
N ASP A 38 8.07 8.47 11.99
CA ASP A 38 7.78 9.89 12.20
C ASP A 38 6.40 10.13 12.85
N GLU A 39 6.38 11.02 13.85
CA GLU A 39 5.26 11.29 14.75
C GLU A 39 4.17 12.19 14.14
N ALA A 40 4.48 12.93 13.07
CA ALA A 40 3.57 13.94 12.54
C ALA A 40 2.60 13.37 11.47
N LEU A 41 1.31 13.35 11.81
CA LEU A 41 0.18 12.77 11.06
C LEU A 41 0.14 13.15 9.56
N VAL A 42 0.52 14.39 9.24
CA VAL A 42 0.44 14.97 7.88
C VAL A 42 1.83 15.28 7.28
N SER A 43 2.90 15.23 8.09
CA SER A 43 4.23 15.73 7.71
C SER A 43 5.10 14.76 6.92
N ARG A 44 4.60 13.59 6.49
CA ARG A 44 5.42 12.72 5.63
C ARG A 44 5.79 13.48 4.35
N LYS A 45 7.09 13.75 4.18
CA LYS A 45 7.68 14.33 2.97
C LYS A 45 7.45 13.35 1.82
N GLY A 46 6.38 13.58 1.08
CA GLY A 46 5.93 12.71 0.01
C GLY A 46 4.81 13.36 -0.78
N PHE A 47 4.40 12.71 -1.85
CA PHE A 47 3.35 13.21 -2.75
C PHE A 47 2.23 12.18 -2.91
N GLY A 48 1.01 12.70 -3.12
CA GLY A 48 -0.19 11.90 -3.39
C GLY A 48 -0.14 11.24 -4.77
N TYR A 49 -1.10 10.36 -5.03
CA TYR A 49 -1.13 9.56 -6.25
C TYR A 49 -0.98 10.38 -7.55
N ARG A 50 0.02 10.03 -8.35
CA ARG A 50 0.30 10.55 -9.69
C ARG A 50 1.18 9.57 -10.46
N GLN A 51 1.46 9.87 -11.72
CA GLN A 51 2.46 9.15 -12.51
C GLN A 51 3.85 9.30 -11.89
N LEU A 52 4.53 8.17 -11.66
CA LEU A 52 5.90 8.08 -11.16
C LEU A 52 6.92 8.32 -12.27
N LEU A 53 8.04 8.91 -11.87
CA LEU A 53 9.24 9.12 -12.66
C LEU A 53 10.42 8.44 -11.96
N VAL A 54 11.45 8.03 -12.71
CA VAL A 54 12.70 7.49 -12.12
C VAL A 54 13.31 8.50 -11.12
N ALA A 55 13.18 9.80 -11.37
CA ALA A 55 13.67 10.86 -10.49
C ALA A 55 12.95 10.95 -9.13
N ASP A 56 11.83 10.25 -8.96
CA ASP A 56 11.11 10.18 -7.69
C ASP A 56 11.78 9.24 -6.68
N PHE A 57 12.67 8.35 -7.12
CA PHE A 57 13.37 7.39 -6.27
C PHE A 57 14.70 8.00 -5.80
N LYS A 58 14.72 8.50 -4.55
CA LYS A 58 15.85 9.29 -4.01
C LYS A 58 16.66 8.58 -2.94
N ALA A 59 16.23 7.39 -2.49
CA ALA A 59 17.01 6.62 -1.54
C ALA A 59 18.35 6.22 -2.15
N ALA A 60 19.42 6.35 -1.38
CA ALA A 60 20.78 5.99 -1.84
C ALA A 60 21.00 4.47 -1.94
N SER A 61 20.27 3.68 -1.13
CA SER A 61 20.35 2.22 -1.13
C SER A 61 19.03 1.60 -0.71
N LEU A 62 18.86 0.31 -0.99
CA LEU A 62 17.86 -0.52 -0.32
C LEU A 62 18.04 -0.49 1.21
N PRO A 63 16.98 -0.82 1.98
CA PRO A 63 17.08 -1.07 3.41
C PRO A 63 18.16 -2.11 3.74
N PRO A 64 18.80 -2.04 4.93
CA PRO A 64 19.91 -2.93 5.29
C PRO A 64 19.63 -4.43 5.06
N ASP A 65 18.41 -4.88 5.37
CA ASP A 65 18.00 -6.29 5.25
C ASP A 65 17.96 -6.79 3.79
N TYR A 66 17.80 -5.87 2.83
CA TYR A 66 17.66 -6.19 1.40
C TYR A 66 18.86 -5.79 0.56
N ARG A 67 19.87 -5.12 1.15
CA ARG A 67 21.04 -4.61 0.41
C ARG A 67 21.77 -5.69 -0.38
N GLN A 68 21.80 -6.93 0.11
CA GLN A 68 22.42 -8.07 -0.57
C GLN A 68 21.70 -8.53 -1.85
N TYR A 69 20.48 -8.05 -2.11
CA TYR A 69 19.65 -8.40 -3.26
C TYR A 69 19.52 -7.24 -4.26
N ASP A 70 20.34 -6.20 -4.14
CA ASP A 70 20.32 -5.03 -5.03
C ASP A 70 20.45 -5.41 -6.53
N HIS A 71 21.17 -6.47 -6.86
CA HIS A 71 21.30 -6.98 -8.22
C HIS A 71 20.03 -7.65 -8.77
N SER A 72 19.09 -8.04 -7.90
CA SER A 72 17.86 -8.76 -8.27
C SER A 72 16.62 -7.86 -8.21
N ILE A 73 16.72 -6.67 -7.62
CA ILE A 73 15.61 -5.72 -7.45
C ILE A 73 15.81 -4.56 -8.43
N GLY A 74 14.81 -4.27 -9.25
CA GLY A 74 14.85 -3.16 -10.21
C GLY A 74 14.56 -1.80 -9.56
N ALA A 75 13.59 -1.79 -8.65
CA ALA A 75 13.21 -0.63 -7.85
C ALA A 75 12.50 -1.11 -6.58
N GLN A 76 12.37 -0.23 -5.61
CA GLN A 76 11.54 -0.44 -4.43
C GLN A 76 10.85 0.87 -4.07
N SER A 77 9.51 0.88 -4.13
CA SER A 77 8.71 2.01 -3.68
C SER A 77 8.45 2.00 -2.18
N CYS A 78 8.56 3.17 -1.56
CA CYS A 78 8.17 3.41 -0.18
C CYS A 78 6.83 4.14 -0.18
N ILE A 79 5.74 3.37 -0.02
CA ILE A 79 4.36 3.85 -0.09
C ILE A 79 3.71 3.69 1.29
N SER A 80 2.85 4.64 1.66
CA SER A 80 2.09 4.59 2.89
C SER A 80 0.72 5.24 2.74
N ILE A 81 -0.25 4.86 3.57
CA ILE A 81 -1.56 5.52 3.65
C ILE A 81 -1.55 6.47 4.85
N ARG A 82 -2.08 7.67 4.67
CA ARG A 82 -2.26 8.66 5.74
C ARG A 82 -3.55 9.46 5.56
N PRO A 83 -4.02 10.19 6.58
CA PRO A 83 -5.04 11.21 6.39
C PRO A 83 -4.56 12.31 5.43
N SER A 84 -5.48 12.84 4.64
CA SER A 84 -5.23 13.96 3.73
C SER A 84 -4.87 15.23 4.48
N ARG A 85 -4.22 16.16 3.79
CA ARG A 85 -3.86 17.49 4.34
C ARG A 85 -5.07 18.36 4.69
N ASP A 86 -6.25 18.03 4.17
CA ASP A 86 -7.48 18.79 4.39
C ASP A 86 -8.23 18.38 5.66
N LEU A 87 -7.76 17.34 6.35
CA LEU A 87 -8.29 16.91 7.64
C LEU A 87 -8.30 18.07 8.64
N LYS A 88 -9.44 18.25 9.31
CA LYS A 88 -9.57 19.21 10.42
C LYS A 88 -9.94 18.47 11.70
N ILE A 89 -9.12 18.67 12.72
CA ILE A 89 -9.38 18.23 14.09
C ILE A 89 -9.91 19.44 14.86
N HIS A 90 -11.11 19.33 15.43
CA HIS A 90 -11.71 20.37 16.27
C HIS A 90 -11.74 19.88 17.70
N ILE A 91 -10.99 20.54 18.59
CA ILE A 91 -10.97 20.21 20.01
C ILE A 91 -11.61 21.35 20.80
N GLY A 92 -12.69 21.04 21.49
CA GLY A 92 -13.44 21.96 22.34
C GLY A 92 -13.25 21.64 23.82
N GLN A 93 -13.55 22.62 24.66
CA GLN A 93 -13.65 22.46 26.11
C GLN A 93 -15.10 22.25 26.50
N ALA A 94 -15.31 21.44 27.53
CA ALA A 94 -16.62 21.26 28.13
C ALA A 94 -16.49 21.03 29.64
N TYR A 95 -17.55 21.37 30.38
CA TYR A 95 -17.61 21.25 31.82
C TYR A 95 -18.71 20.28 32.21
N TYR A 96 -18.39 19.32 33.08
CA TYR A 96 -19.37 18.41 33.66
C TYR A 96 -19.08 18.26 35.15
N GLN A 97 -20.06 18.57 36.00
CA GLN A 97 -19.92 18.53 37.47
C GLN A 97 -18.65 19.24 37.99
N ASN A 98 -18.39 20.47 37.51
CA ASN A 98 -17.19 21.27 37.81
C ASN A 98 -15.84 20.67 37.36
N MET A 99 -15.84 19.58 36.59
CA MET A 99 -14.64 19.06 35.93
C MET A 99 -14.55 19.60 34.50
N LEU A 100 -13.40 20.17 34.15
CA LEU A 100 -13.05 20.52 32.77
C LEU A 100 -12.60 19.26 32.04
N PHE A 101 -13.18 19.01 30.87
CA PHE A 101 -12.73 17.99 29.93
C PHE A 101 -12.64 18.58 28.53
N TYR A 102 -11.89 17.89 27.67
CA TYR A 102 -11.73 18.22 26.27
C TYR A 102 -12.43 17.17 25.43
N SER A 103 -13.10 17.61 24.36
CA SER A 103 -13.70 16.71 23.38
C SER A 103 -13.22 17.05 21.98
N GLY A 104 -12.89 16.02 21.21
CA GLY A 104 -12.37 16.15 19.85
C GLY A 104 -13.29 15.56 18.81
N THR A 105 -13.53 16.30 17.72
CA THR A 105 -14.27 15.83 16.55
C THR A 105 -13.45 16.02 15.27
N LEU A 106 -13.82 15.30 14.22
CA LEU A 106 -13.15 15.31 12.92
C LEU A 106 -14.06 15.87 11.84
N SER A 107 -13.49 16.60 10.89
CA SER A 107 -14.17 16.98 9.65
C SER A 107 -13.22 16.89 8.46
N HIS A 108 -13.79 16.70 7.27
CA HIS A 108 -13.06 16.48 6.02
C HIS A 108 -12.07 15.30 6.08
N LEU A 109 -12.46 14.23 6.80
CA LEU A 109 -11.64 13.03 6.88
C LEU A 109 -11.58 12.33 5.52
N LYS A 110 -10.41 12.40 4.90
CA LYS A 110 -10.04 11.60 3.72
C LYS A 110 -8.69 10.96 3.99
N PHE A 111 -8.43 9.83 3.34
CA PHE A 111 -7.14 9.15 3.34
C PHE A 111 -6.59 9.12 1.91
N GLU A 112 -5.27 9.25 1.80
CA GLU A 112 -4.53 9.26 0.54
C GLU A 112 -3.34 8.30 0.62
N ALA A 113 -2.98 7.68 -0.51
CA ALA A 113 -1.70 7.00 -0.63
C ALA A 113 -0.60 8.02 -0.92
N ILE A 114 0.53 7.87 -0.24
CA ILE A 114 1.70 8.73 -0.35
C ILE A 114 2.91 7.92 -0.76
N PHE A 115 3.55 8.36 -1.83
CA PHE A 115 4.89 7.93 -2.21
C PHE A 115 5.93 8.79 -1.49
N VAL A 116 6.93 8.16 -0.89
CA VAL A 116 7.99 8.80 -0.10
C VAL A 116 9.33 8.64 -0.83
N PRO A 117 9.80 9.68 -1.56
CA PRO A 117 11.03 9.61 -2.36
C PRO A 117 12.27 9.15 -1.59
N GLU A 118 12.45 9.66 -0.37
CA GLU A 118 13.68 9.49 0.41
C GLU A 118 13.92 8.04 0.86
N CYS A 119 12.88 7.20 0.90
CA CYS A 119 13.00 5.76 1.17
C CYS A 119 12.66 4.89 -0.05
N SER A 120 12.39 5.51 -1.22
CA SER A 120 12.15 4.79 -2.47
C SER A 120 13.45 4.70 -3.27
N TRP A 121 13.86 3.49 -3.62
CA TRP A 121 15.15 3.21 -4.25
C TRP A 121 14.98 2.74 -5.70
N TRP A 122 15.86 3.20 -6.57
CA TRP A 122 15.96 2.73 -7.95
C TRP A 122 17.32 2.11 -8.19
N ASN A 123 17.38 0.97 -8.85
CA ASN A 123 18.65 0.31 -9.15
C ASN A 123 19.42 1.07 -10.23
N PRO A 124 20.58 1.67 -9.91
CA PRO A 124 21.36 2.43 -10.88
C PRO A 124 21.97 1.55 -11.98
N ALA A 125 22.08 0.23 -11.76
CA ALA A 125 22.59 -0.74 -12.73
C ALA A 125 21.48 -1.35 -13.61
N LEU A 126 20.22 -0.92 -13.48
CA LEU A 126 19.13 -1.46 -14.26
C LEU A 126 19.33 -1.20 -15.77
N ASP A 127 19.16 -2.25 -16.58
CA ASP A 127 19.15 -2.13 -18.05
C ASP A 127 18.05 -1.15 -18.48
N ARG A 128 18.42 -0.13 -19.27
CA ARG A 128 17.50 0.88 -19.80
C ARG A 128 16.28 0.29 -20.52
N ARG A 129 16.42 -0.90 -21.13
CA ARG A 129 15.31 -1.60 -21.79
C ARG A 129 14.23 -2.09 -20.82
N LYS A 130 14.56 -2.23 -19.54
CA LYS A 130 13.64 -2.65 -18.47
C LYS A 130 13.04 -1.48 -17.70
N THR A 131 13.54 -0.25 -17.91
CA THR A 131 13.10 0.93 -17.17
C THR A 131 11.59 1.15 -17.23
N GLU A 132 10.99 1.07 -18.42
CA GLU A 132 9.54 1.28 -18.57
C GLU A 132 8.73 0.20 -17.83
N TYR A 133 9.14 -1.07 -17.97
CA TYR A 133 8.51 -2.19 -17.29
C TYR A 133 8.54 -2.04 -15.77
N VAL A 134 9.72 -1.76 -15.21
CA VAL A 134 9.90 -1.59 -13.76
C VAL A 134 9.17 -0.36 -13.25
N LEU A 135 9.22 0.76 -13.96
CA LEU A 135 8.51 1.97 -13.55
C LEU A 135 6.98 1.78 -13.55
N GLN A 136 6.44 1.07 -14.54
CA GLN A 136 5.03 0.69 -14.56
C GLN A 136 4.67 -0.29 -13.44
N HIS A 137 5.59 -1.19 -13.07
CA HIS A 137 5.41 -2.11 -11.95
C HIS A 137 5.22 -1.34 -10.64
N GLU A 138 6.13 -0.41 -10.34
CA GLU A 138 6.03 0.48 -9.18
C GLU A 138 4.79 1.39 -9.22
N GLN A 139 4.38 1.84 -10.43
CA GLN A 139 3.16 2.62 -10.60
C GLN A 139 1.91 1.83 -10.19
N ILE A 140 1.87 0.53 -10.51
CA ILE A 140 0.75 -0.35 -10.14
C ILE A 140 0.70 -0.53 -8.62
N HIS A 141 1.83 -0.71 -7.94
CA HIS A 141 1.84 -0.70 -6.47
C HIS A 141 1.30 0.61 -5.89
N PHE A 142 1.73 1.76 -6.42
CA PHE A 142 1.23 3.03 -5.92
C PHE A 142 -0.29 3.18 -6.14
N ALA A 143 -0.80 2.65 -7.25
CA ALA A 143 -2.21 2.66 -7.58
C ALA A 143 -3.05 1.73 -6.69
N LEU A 144 -2.53 0.54 -6.35
CA LEU A 144 -3.16 -0.37 -5.40
C LEU A 144 -3.28 0.26 -4.00
N ALA A 145 -2.22 0.92 -3.54
CA ALA A 145 -2.26 1.66 -2.27
C ALA A 145 -3.29 2.80 -2.30
N GLU A 146 -3.40 3.51 -3.42
CA GLU A 146 -4.41 4.58 -3.59
C GLU A 146 -5.85 4.03 -3.56
N LEU A 147 -6.10 2.89 -4.22
CA LEU A 147 -7.39 2.21 -4.13
C LEU A 147 -7.73 1.80 -2.70
N ALA A 148 -6.75 1.30 -1.94
CA ALA A 148 -6.91 0.97 -0.54
C ALA A 148 -7.22 2.23 0.31
N ALA A 149 -6.55 3.36 0.05
CA ALA A 149 -6.81 4.62 0.72
C ALA A 149 -8.22 5.18 0.45
N ARG A 150 -8.73 5.07 -0.77
CA ARG A 150 -10.10 5.47 -1.14
C ARG A 150 -11.16 4.60 -0.45
N LYS A 151 -10.92 3.30 -0.40
CA LYS A 151 -11.78 2.37 0.36
C LYS A 151 -11.78 2.71 1.85
N LEU A 152 -10.62 3.02 2.41
CA LEU A 152 -10.52 3.47 3.81
C LEU A 152 -11.27 4.78 4.03
N THR A 153 -11.18 5.75 3.12
CA THR A 153 -11.93 7.00 3.21
C THR A 153 -13.43 6.75 3.34
N SER A 154 -13.99 5.89 2.48
CA SER A 154 -15.41 5.55 2.51
C SER A 154 -15.81 4.86 3.82
N LYS A 155 -14.98 3.92 4.30
CA LYS A 155 -15.19 3.21 5.57
C LYS A 155 -15.08 4.14 6.78
N ALA A 156 -14.07 5.00 6.80
CA ALA A 156 -13.79 5.92 7.87
C ALA A 156 -14.87 7.00 7.98
N ALA A 157 -15.45 7.45 6.87
CA ALA A 157 -16.58 8.37 6.88
C ALA A 157 -17.77 7.82 7.69
N TYR A 158 -18.02 6.51 7.61
CA TYR A 158 -19.04 5.83 8.42
C TYR A 158 -18.58 5.61 9.86
N GLU A 159 -17.41 5.03 10.07
CA GLU A 159 -16.92 4.68 11.42
C GLU A 159 -16.65 5.89 12.31
N MET A 160 -16.24 7.01 11.72
CA MET A 160 -15.85 8.22 12.46
C MET A 160 -16.98 9.25 12.57
N GLN A 161 -18.15 9.02 11.95
CA GLN A 161 -19.25 9.99 11.96
C GLN A 161 -19.71 10.35 13.38
N SER A 162 -19.71 9.38 14.29
CA SER A 162 -20.09 9.54 15.70
C SER A 162 -18.91 9.42 16.66
N TYR A 163 -17.68 9.38 16.16
CA TYR A 163 -16.51 9.25 17.01
C TYR A 163 -16.21 10.60 17.68
N ILE A 164 -16.14 10.58 19.01
CA ILE A 164 -15.75 11.71 19.84
C ILE A 164 -14.67 11.21 20.79
N ALA A 165 -13.48 11.79 20.71
CA ALA A 165 -12.41 11.54 21.67
C ALA A 165 -12.61 12.43 22.91
N PHE A 166 -12.31 11.91 24.09
CA PHE A 166 -12.44 12.62 25.36
C PHE A 166 -11.15 12.52 26.16
N GLY A 167 -10.74 13.61 26.80
CA GLY A 167 -9.52 13.63 27.61
C GLY A 167 -9.48 14.76 28.62
N ASN A 168 -8.49 14.72 29.50
CA ASN A 168 -8.28 15.72 30.55
C ASN A 168 -7.44 16.91 30.04
N SER A 169 -6.91 16.82 28.83
CA SER A 169 -6.15 17.88 28.18
C SER A 169 -6.35 17.89 26.66
N TYR A 170 -6.08 19.04 26.04
CA TYR A 170 -6.06 19.17 24.58
C TYR A 170 -5.10 18.15 23.94
N SER A 171 -3.89 18.02 24.47
CA SER A 171 -2.84 17.14 23.92
C SER A 171 -3.21 15.65 24.00
N GLU A 172 -3.93 15.23 25.05
CA GLU A 172 -4.41 13.86 25.19
C GLU A 172 -5.42 13.51 24.09
N VAL A 173 -6.41 14.39 23.88
CA VAL A 173 -7.42 14.23 22.82
C VAL A 173 -6.79 14.24 21.43
N GLU A 174 -5.87 15.18 21.18
CA GLU A 174 -5.16 15.27 19.90
C GLU A 174 -4.36 13.98 19.64
N LYS A 175 -3.63 13.50 20.64
CA LYS A 175 -2.83 12.27 20.54
C LYS A 175 -3.71 11.05 20.26
N GLU A 176 -4.82 10.89 20.96
CA GLU A 176 -5.77 9.78 20.75
C GLU A 176 -6.27 9.77 19.30
N ILE A 177 -6.74 10.92 18.81
CA ILE A 177 -7.23 11.08 17.44
C ILE A 177 -6.12 10.74 16.44
N VAL A 178 -4.93 11.30 16.65
CA VAL A 178 -3.78 11.09 15.76
C VAL A 178 -3.38 9.62 15.70
N GLU A 179 -3.32 8.95 16.84
CA GLU A 179 -2.98 7.54 16.95
C GLU A 179 -4.05 6.66 16.28
N LYS A 180 -5.33 6.94 16.52
CA LYS A 180 -6.45 6.24 15.87
C LYS A 180 -6.35 6.31 14.35
N LEU A 181 -6.15 7.51 13.81
CA LEU A 181 -6.04 7.73 12.36
C LEU A 181 -4.79 7.09 11.75
N LYS A 182 -3.66 7.13 12.47
CA LYS A 182 -2.42 6.45 12.07
C LYS A 182 -2.63 4.94 11.98
N ASN A 183 -3.26 4.34 12.99
CA ASN A 183 -3.52 2.90 13.04
C ASN A 183 -4.44 2.46 11.90
N MET A 184 -5.51 3.22 11.62
CA MET A 184 -6.39 2.94 10.47
C MET A 184 -5.63 2.90 9.13
N GLY A 185 -4.70 3.84 8.92
CA GLY A 185 -3.86 3.85 7.72
C GLY A 185 -2.89 2.67 7.65
N GLN A 186 -2.27 2.31 8.78
CA GLN A 186 -1.33 1.19 8.87
C GLN A 186 -2.03 -0.16 8.65
N GLU A 187 -3.13 -0.40 9.36
CA GLU A 187 -3.95 -1.62 9.22
C GLU A 187 -4.47 -1.79 7.79
N THR A 188 -4.86 -0.70 7.14
CA THR A 188 -5.31 -0.74 5.73
C THR A 188 -4.16 -1.09 4.79
N MET A 189 -2.98 -0.53 5.00
CA MET A 189 -1.81 -0.87 4.20
C MET A 189 -1.45 -2.35 4.38
N GLU A 190 -1.43 -2.84 5.61
CA GLU A 190 -1.17 -4.25 5.91
C GLU A 190 -2.21 -5.17 5.28
N ALA A 191 -3.51 -4.83 5.39
CA ALA A 191 -4.57 -5.59 4.75
C ALA A 191 -4.49 -5.60 3.21
N SER A 192 -3.86 -4.59 2.61
CA SER A 192 -3.65 -4.52 1.16
C SER A 192 -2.47 -5.36 0.66
N LEU A 193 -1.56 -5.79 1.55
CA LEU A 193 -0.36 -6.56 1.17
C LEU A 193 -0.67 -7.79 0.32
N GLN A 194 -1.78 -8.48 0.61
CA GLN A 194 -2.17 -9.66 -0.17
C GLN A 194 -2.41 -9.34 -1.65
N GLU A 195 -3.00 -8.17 -1.96
CA GLU A 195 -3.25 -7.77 -3.35
C GLU A 195 -1.95 -7.37 -4.07
N HIS A 196 -1.02 -6.70 -3.37
CA HIS A 196 0.30 -6.40 -3.89
C HIS A 196 1.11 -7.69 -4.16
N THR A 197 1.14 -8.62 -3.21
CA THR A 197 1.83 -9.91 -3.38
C THR A 197 1.28 -10.68 -4.57
N ARG A 198 -0.05 -10.70 -4.73
CA ARG A 198 -0.68 -11.36 -5.88
C ARG A 198 -0.26 -10.71 -7.20
N PHE A 199 -0.20 -9.38 -7.26
CA PHE A 199 0.29 -8.68 -8.43
C PHE A 199 1.74 -9.06 -8.77
N ASP A 200 2.61 -9.13 -7.76
CA ASP A 200 4.01 -9.51 -7.94
C ASP A 200 4.16 -10.97 -8.40
N GLU A 201 3.35 -11.87 -7.84
CA GLU A 201 3.32 -13.28 -8.24
C GLU A 201 2.82 -13.44 -9.69
N ASP A 202 1.81 -12.67 -10.08
CA ASP A 202 1.25 -12.69 -11.44
C ASP A 202 2.19 -12.08 -12.49
N THR A 203 3.18 -11.26 -12.11
CA THR A 203 3.96 -10.43 -13.06
C THR A 203 5.48 -10.58 -12.96
N SER A 204 6.04 -10.54 -11.75
CA SER A 204 7.49 -10.43 -11.52
C SER A 204 8.21 -11.77 -11.44
N LEU A 205 7.53 -12.86 -11.04
CA LEU A 205 8.13 -14.21 -11.02
C LEU A 205 8.69 -14.64 -12.39
N PHE A 206 8.05 -14.19 -13.49
CA PHE A 206 8.39 -14.62 -14.85
C PHE A 206 8.69 -13.48 -15.82
N HIS A 207 8.69 -12.22 -15.38
CA HIS A 207 8.68 -11.03 -16.26
C HIS A 207 7.57 -11.17 -17.34
N ASP A 208 6.34 -10.84 -16.96
CA ASP A 208 5.16 -10.93 -17.83
C ASP A 208 4.53 -9.55 -18.13
N PRO A 209 4.95 -8.88 -19.22
CA PRO A 209 4.37 -7.61 -19.65
C PRO A 209 2.88 -7.68 -20.01
N GLN A 210 2.35 -8.84 -20.41
CA GLN A 210 0.93 -8.98 -20.74
C GLN A 210 0.08 -8.99 -19.47
N ALA A 211 0.49 -9.76 -18.47
CA ALA A 211 -0.14 -9.77 -17.16
C ALA A 211 -0.10 -8.38 -16.50
N GLN A 212 1.05 -7.69 -16.55
CA GLN A 212 1.20 -6.35 -16.00
C GLN A 212 0.25 -5.33 -16.67
N ARG A 213 0.11 -5.37 -18.00
CA ARG A 213 -0.85 -4.50 -18.71
C ARG A 213 -2.30 -4.79 -18.34
N LYS A 214 -2.65 -6.06 -18.11
CA LYS A 214 -4.00 -6.43 -17.66
C LYS A 214 -4.30 -5.89 -16.27
N TRP A 215 -3.34 -5.98 -15.36
CA TRP A 215 -3.42 -5.38 -14.03
C TRP A 215 -3.59 -3.86 -14.10
N LEU A 216 -2.75 -3.18 -14.89
CA LEU A 216 -2.84 -1.73 -15.08
C LEU A 216 -4.23 -1.31 -15.56
N LYS A 217 -4.74 -1.94 -16.63
CA LYS A 217 -6.07 -1.63 -17.16
C LYS A 217 -7.18 -1.83 -16.13
N ASN A 218 -7.12 -2.91 -15.34
CA ASN A 218 -8.13 -3.16 -14.30
C ASN A 218 -8.09 -2.09 -13.21
N ILE A 219 -6.89 -1.71 -12.78
CA ILE A 219 -6.68 -0.70 -11.75
C ILE A 219 -7.12 0.68 -12.23
N GLU A 220 -6.84 1.04 -13.48
CA GLU A 220 -7.29 2.29 -14.09
C GLU A 220 -8.83 2.39 -14.09
N ILE A 221 -9.53 1.29 -14.41
CA ILE A 221 -11.00 1.23 -14.32
C ILE A 221 -11.45 1.46 -12.88
N ARG A 222 -10.86 0.76 -11.91
CA ARG A 222 -11.22 0.90 -10.47
C ARG A 222 -10.94 2.31 -9.94
N LEU A 223 -9.87 2.95 -10.38
CA LEU A 223 -9.54 4.33 -10.01
C LEU A 223 -10.52 5.32 -10.63
N ALA A 224 -11.00 5.08 -11.85
CA ALA A 224 -12.04 5.90 -12.46
C ALA A 224 -13.37 5.74 -11.72
N GLU A 225 -13.85 4.51 -11.51
CA GLU A 225 -15.11 4.23 -10.80
C GLU A 225 -15.10 4.71 -9.35
N GLY A 226 -13.95 4.63 -8.68
CA GLY A 226 -13.78 5.09 -7.30
C GLY A 226 -13.80 6.61 -7.12
N ASN A 227 -13.67 7.41 -8.19
CA ASN A 227 -13.81 8.87 -8.12
C ASN A 227 -15.28 9.32 -8.10
N ASP A 228 -16.20 8.51 -8.63
CA ASP A 228 -17.61 8.91 -8.81
C ASP A 228 -18.45 8.79 -7.52
N ASN A 229 -17.91 8.18 -6.46
CA ASN A 229 -18.60 7.92 -5.19
C ASN A 229 -17.97 8.64 -3.97
N SER A 230 -17.08 9.63 -4.18
CA SER A 230 -16.27 10.28 -3.11
C SER A 230 -16.22 11.80 -3.15
#